data_AF-A0AAV4GB27-F1
#
_entry.id   AF-A0AAV4GB27-F1
#
_cell.length_a   1.000
_cell.length_b   1.000
_cell.length_c   1.000
_cell.angle_alpha   90.00
_cell.angle_beta   90.00
_cell.angle_gamma   90.00
#
_symmetry.space_group_name_H-M   'P 1'
#
loop_
_entity.id
_entity.type
_entity.pdbx_description
1 polymer ?
#
loop_
_entity_poly.entity_id
_entity_poly.type
_entity_poly.pdbx_seq_one_letter_code
_entity_poly.pdbx_strand_id
1 'polypeptide(L)'
;MKDADLRQVTLFEELVLLKEYEIREDILAEKVANKQQEKLDMQTKMLEVQGKIDAKKKDIEKLQEKEKSLMASFTQSLGDNNKFADYLTKVFKKRVKRTKKKMTEEGESDEDSDEDSSDDSDWEESDEESESEVGGYDLDVCPPGCDQKLYDDTCTLREKRLDNEEALAEEKKNQDAQKKELESLQKKAKVIDSQLKTAQNDLEDFQLEKQQKLNELTVVATLKLHQVQHITNGGLHHDLSPTLVFASGGVVRLQHRIKELEHEKLSQKKQMRESRKKHVQLIKDRRIFEAQISDMEETCAQMMLAKFGCMVDLEKIETVTVNRAIEELKEKLRQTEIDCSMELRTYDEEIMRRKERITNLVRDNTQRLTQLAMMLTEQNEYTESLDNRQKRVGADFTGQRKTDVREKQRLIQLVQLQAQEIDALKEEIMLLSRKGGHILPPAQPPLPQSPPNFQPPQGL
;
A
#
# COMPACT_ATOMS: atom_id res chain seq x y z
N MET A 1 -17.74 -32.73 38.81
CA MET A 1 -17.70 -31.35 38.31
C MET A 1 -19.01 -31.04 37.61
N LYS A 2 -19.53 -29.80 37.72
CA LYS A 2 -20.71 -29.39 36.95
C LYS A 2 -20.30 -29.20 35.48
N ASP A 3 -21.24 -29.32 34.55
CA ASP A 3 -21.00 -29.17 33.11
C ASP A 3 -20.31 -27.84 32.75
N ALA A 4 -20.69 -26.77 33.45
CA ALA A 4 -20.04 -25.47 33.33
C ALA A 4 -18.56 -25.49 33.73
N ASP A 5 -18.19 -26.22 34.78
CA ASP A 5 -16.81 -26.32 35.25
C ASP A 5 -15.97 -27.11 34.23
N LEU A 6 -16.51 -28.19 33.66
CA LEU A 6 -15.85 -29.00 32.63
C LEU A 6 -15.65 -28.21 31.34
N ARG A 7 -16.68 -27.48 30.90
CA ARG A 7 -16.58 -26.60 29.73
C ARG A 7 -15.59 -25.46 29.96
N GLN A 8 -15.53 -24.92 31.16
CA GLN A 8 -14.54 -23.90 31.52
C GLN A 8 -13.11 -24.46 31.47
N VAL A 9 -12.90 -25.70 31.89
CA VAL A 9 -11.59 -26.38 31.77
C VAL A 9 -11.22 -26.57 30.30
N THR A 10 -12.12 -27.08 29.44
CA THR A 10 -11.84 -27.22 27.99
C THR A 10 -11.50 -25.88 27.34
N LEU A 11 -12.27 -24.82 27.61
CA LEU A 11 -11.99 -23.49 27.08
C LEU A 11 -10.66 -22.91 27.57
N PHE A 12 -10.27 -23.24 28.80
CA PHE A 12 -8.97 -22.82 29.35
C PHE A 12 -7.83 -23.58 28.68
N GLU A 13 -7.96 -24.89 28.48
CA GLU A 13 -6.99 -25.71 27.73
C GLU A 13 -6.85 -25.23 26.27
N GLU A 14 -7.97 -24.94 25.59
CA GLU A 14 -8.00 -24.31 24.27
C GLU A 14 -7.27 -22.97 24.26
N LEU A 15 -7.54 -22.09 25.24
CA LEU A 15 -6.91 -20.77 25.33
C LEU A 15 -5.39 -20.87 25.54
N VAL A 16 -4.93 -21.78 26.40
CA VAL A 16 -3.50 -22.00 26.65
C VAL A 16 -2.83 -22.47 25.36
N LEU A 17 -3.42 -23.47 24.69
CA LEU A 17 -2.90 -23.99 23.43
C LEU A 17 -2.88 -22.90 22.34
N LEU A 18 -3.95 -22.12 22.19
CA LEU A 18 -4.00 -21.04 21.22
C LEU A 18 -2.92 -19.99 21.47
N LYS A 19 -2.67 -19.59 22.72
CA LYS A 19 -1.61 -18.62 23.05
C LYS A 19 -0.21 -19.12 22.74
N GLU A 20 0.06 -20.42 22.92
CA GLU A 20 1.35 -21.01 22.58
C GLU A 20 1.59 -21.03 21.07
N TYR A 21 0.54 -21.31 20.29
CA TYR A 21 0.61 -21.36 18.83
C TYR A 21 0.56 -19.96 18.18
N GLU A 22 -0.12 -18.99 18.79
CA GLU A 22 -0.26 -17.61 18.30
C GLU A 22 1.10 -16.95 18.02
N ILE A 23 2.02 -17.00 18.98
CA ILE A 23 3.35 -16.38 18.83
C ILE A 23 4.12 -16.97 17.64
N ARG A 24 4.05 -18.30 17.46
CA ARG A 24 4.77 -18.98 16.37
C ARG A 24 4.09 -18.75 15.03
N GLU A 25 2.76 -18.74 15.00
CA GLU A 25 1.97 -18.45 13.80
C GLU A 25 2.24 -17.02 13.32
N ASP A 26 2.28 -16.05 14.23
CA ASP A 26 2.58 -14.66 13.91
C ASP A 26 3.97 -14.51 13.29
N ILE A 27 4.98 -15.19 13.82
CA ILE A 27 6.34 -15.18 13.25
C ILE A 27 6.36 -15.79 11.84
N LEU A 28 5.64 -16.89 11.61
CA LEU A 28 5.55 -17.52 10.29
C LEU A 28 4.75 -16.66 9.30
N ALA A 29 3.66 -16.05 9.75
CA ALA A 29 2.85 -15.13 8.96
C ALA A 29 3.65 -13.87 8.59
N GLU A 30 4.42 -13.30 9.51
CA GLU A 30 5.33 -12.18 9.26
C GLU A 30 6.42 -12.58 8.26
N LYS A 31 6.98 -13.78 8.37
CA LYS A 31 7.95 -14.31 7.40
C LYS A 31 7.35 -14.40 5.98
N VAL A 32 6.10 -14.86 5.85
CA VAL A 32 5.39 -14.89 4.57
C VAL A 32 5.14 -13.47 4.05
N ALA A 33 4.70 -12.55 4.91
CA ALA A 33 4.44 -11.16 4.55
C ALA A 33 5.74 -10.46 4.07
N ASN A 34 6.85 -10.65 4.77
CA ASN A 34 8.15 -10.11 4.39
C ASN A 34 8.61 -10.65 3.03
N LYS A 35 8.44 -11.96 2.77
CA LYS A 35 8.77 -12.57 1.47
C LYS A 35 7.85 -12.08 0.35
N GLN A 36 6.58 -11.84 0.64
CA GLN A 36 5.65 -11.23 -0.31
C GLN A 36 6.06 -9.80 -0.65
N GLN A 37 6.46 -9.01 0.34
CA GLN A 37 6.96 -7.66 0.11
C GLN A 37 8.25 -7.67 -0.72
N GLU A 38 9.22 -8.54 -0.39
CA GLU A 38 10.45 -8.71 -1.18
C GLU A 38 10.16 -9.04 -2.65
N LYS A 39 9.15 -9.88 -2.90
CA LYS A 39 8.70 -10.21 -4.26
C LYS A 39 8.15 -8.99 -5.00
N LEU A 40 7.29 -8.20 -4.34
CA LEU A 40 6.72 -6.99 -4.93
C LEU A 40 7.80 -5.95 -5.26
N ASP A 41 8.75 -5.75 -4.35
CA ASP A 41 9.89 -4.85 -4.55
C ASP A 41 10.75 -5.31 -5.73
N MET A 42 11.00 -6.63 -5.84
CA MET A 42 11.79 -7.18 -6.94
C MET A 42 11.06 -7.09 -8.29
N GLN A 43 9.74 -7.29 -8.29
CA GLN A 43 8.90 -7.12 -9.47
C GLN A 43 8.89 -5.65 -9.94
N THR A 44 8.87 -4.71 -9.00
CA THR A 44 8.96 -3.27 -9.29
C THR A 44 10.30 -2.91 -9.93
N LYS A 45 11.42 -3.39 -9.36
CA LYS A 45 12.77 -3.21 -9.94
C LYS A 45 12.88 -3.80 -11.34
N MET A 46 12.29 -4.97 -11.59
CA MET A 46 12.25 -5.57 -12.93
C MET A 46 11.48 -4.70 -13.93
N LEU A 47 10.34 -4.12 -13.53
CA LEU A 47 9.57 -3.21 -14.38
C LEU A 47 10.34 -1.92 -14.68
N GLU A 48 11.07 -1.37 -13.70
CA GLU A 48 11.92 -0.19 -13.90
C GLU A 48 13.05 -0.47 -14.90
N VAL A 49 13.77 -1.59 -14.75
CA VAL A 49 14.85 -1.97 -15.68
C VAL A 49 14.29 -2.27 -17.06
N GLN A 50 13.13 -2.93 -17.15
CA GLN A 50 12.45 -3.15 -18.42
C GLN A 50 12.07 -1.82 -19.10
N GLY A 51 11.57 -0.84 -18.34
CA GLY A 51 11.29 0.50 -18.83
C GLY A 51 12.54 1.23 -19.35
N LYS A 52 13.69 1.07 -18.67
CA LYS A 52 14.98 1.60 -19.14
C LYS A 52 15.41 0.97 -20.46
N ILE A 53 15.26 -0.36 -20.60
CA ILE A 53 15.57 -1.07 -21.86
C ILE A 53 14.71 -0.55 -23.01
N ASP A 54 13.41 -0.33 -22.78
CA ASP A 54 12.50 0.14 -23.81
C ASP A 54 12.74 1.63 -24.16
N ALA A 55 13.17 2.46 -23.20
CA ALA A 55 13.66 3.81 -23.49
C ALA A 55 14.92 3.78 -24.37
N LYS A 56 15.89 2.92 -24.03
CA LYS A 56 17.11 2.73 -24.82
C LYS A 56 16.83 2.20 -26.23
N LYS A 57 15.85 1.30 -26.40
CA LYS A 57 15.38 0.87 -27.75
C LYS A 57 14.94 2.06 -28.59
N LYS A 58 14.10 2.94 -28.03
CA LYS A 58 13.63 4.15 -28.73
C LYS A 58 14.79 5.09 -29.09
N ASP A 59 15.80 5.21 -28.24
CA ASP A 59 16.97 6.05 -28.54
C ASP A 59 17.84 5.43 -29.63
N ILE A 60 18.00 4.09 -29.66
CA ILE A 60 18.66 3.37 -30.75
C ILE A 60 17.89 3.59 -32.08
N GLU A 61 16.56 3.50 -32.07
CA GLU A 61 15.73 3.76 -33.26
C GLU A 61 15.93 5.18 -33.79
N LYS A 62 15.97 6.20 -32.91
CA LYS A 62 16.26 7.59 -33.31
C LYS A 62 17.66 7.76 -33.90
N LEU A 63 18.68 7.08 -33.34
CA LEU A 63 20.05 7.14 -33.87
C LEU A 63 20.14 6.46 -35.25
N GLN A 64 19.44 5.33 -35.44
CA GLN A 64 19.30 4.66 -36.74
C GLN A 64 18.56 5.54 -37.76
N GLU A 65 17.53 6.26 -37.35
CA GLU A 65 16.84 7.22 -38.23
C GLU A 65 17.74 8.39 -38.60
N LYS A 66 18.53 8.91 -37.65
CA LYS A 66 19.56 9.93 -37.94
C LYS A 66 20.61 9.39 -38.92
N GLU A 67 21.04 8.14 -38.79
CA GLU A 67 21.98 7.51 -39.72
C GLU A 67 21.39 7.42 -41.14
N LYS A 68 20.13 6.99 -41.26
CA LYS A 68 19.39 7.00 -42.53
C LYS A 68 19.26 8.41 -43.11
N SER A 69 19.00 9.41 -42.29
CA SER A 69 18.91 10.81 -42.72
C SER A 69 20.26 11.36 -43.21
N LEU A 70 21.36 10.97 -42.54
CA LEU A 70 22.72 11.33 -42.97
C LEU A 70 23.03 10.66 -44.32
N MET A 71 22.71 9.37 -44.48
CA MET A 71 22.84 8.66 -45.76
C MET A 71 22.01 9.31 -46.88
N ALA A 72 20.78 9.73 -46.59
CA ALA A 72 19.91 10.42 -47.54
C ALA A 72 20.47 11.81 -47.91
N SER A 73 20.95 12.59 -46.93
CA SER A 73 21.59 13.89 -47.19
C SER A 73 22.87 13.75 -48.02
N PHE A 74 23.66 12.71 -47.77
CA PHE A 74 24.86 12.40 -48.56
C PHE A 74 24.48 12.05 -50.01
N THR A 75 23.47 11.20 -50.20
CA THR A 75 22.96 10.82 -51.53
C THR A 75 22.40 12.05 -52.27
N GLN A 76 21.69 12.93 -51.57
CA GLN A 76 21.16 14.18 -52.13
C GLN A 76 22.25 15.16 -52.54
N SER A 77 23.32 15.30 -51.74
CA SER A 77 24.47 16.15 -52.06
C SER A 77 25.32 15.61 -53.22
N LEU A 78 25.30 14.29 -53.48
CA LEU A 78 26.02 13.69 -54.59
C LEU A 78 25.35 13.93 -55.96
N GLY A 79 24.01 14.00 -56.04
CA GLY A 79 23.26 14.24 -57.29
C GLY A 79 23.45 13.16 -58.38
N ASP A 80 22.57 13.14 -59.39
CA ASP A 80 22.47 12.03 -60.35
C ASP A 80 23.57 11.96 -61.43
N ASN A 81 24.65 12.76 -61.36
CA ASN A 81 25.66 12.79 -62.43
C ASN A 81 27.05 13.32 -62.03
N ASN A 82 27.56 12.93 -60.86
CA ASN A 82 28.91 13.33 -60.41
C ASN A 82 29.98 12.28 -60.76
N LYS A 83 30.97 12.67 -61.58
CA LYS A 83 32.13 11.82 -61.97
C LYS A 83 33.01 11.38 -60.79
N PHE A 84 32.85 12.04 -59.64
CA PHE A 84 33.56 11.75 -58.39
C PHE A 84 32.68 11.04 -57.34
N ALA A 85 31.47 10.59 -57.70
CA ALA A 85 30.55 9.94 -56.77
C ALA A 85 31.15 8.68 -56.12
N ASP A 86 31.89 7.87 -56.89
CA ASP A 86 32.55 6.67 -56.36
C ASP A 86 33.68 7.02 -55.39
N TYR A 87 34.43 8.10 -55.66
CA TYR A 87 35.49 8.59 -54.78
C TYR A 87 34.92 9.18 -53.48
N LEU A 88 33.91 10.05 -53.55
CA LEU A 88 33.26 10.64 -52.38
C LEU A 88 32.53 9.60 -51.53
N THR A 89 31.94 8.58 -52.15
CA THR A 89 31.33 7.44 -51.44
C THR A 89 32.39 6.62 -50.70
N LYS A 90 33.57 6.42 -51.30
CA LYS A 90 34.72 5.79 -50.63
C LYS A 90 35.23 6.65 -49.46
N VAL A 91 35.32 7.98 -49.61
CA VAL A 91 35.70 8.90 -48.52
C VAL A 91 34.69 8.82 -47.36
N PHE A 92 33.40 8.86 -47.66
CA PHE A 92 32.32 8.79 -46.65
C PHE A 92 32.26 7.43 -45.92
N LYS A 93 32.49 6.32 -46.63
CA LYS A 93 32.52 4.96 -46.08
C LYS A 93 33.82 4.63 -45.33
N LYS A 94 34.95 5.28 -45.64
CA LYS A 94 36.25 5.03 -44.98
C LYS A 94 36.13 5.29 -43.47
N ARG A 95 36.23 4.23 -42.67
CA ARG A 95 36.37 4.33 -41.20
C ARG A 95 37.73 4.96 -40.88
N VAL A 96 37.75 6.12 -40.22
CA VAL A 96 38.99 6.65 -39.60
C VAL A 96 39.12 6.03 -38.22
N LYS A 97 40.29 5.46 -37.89
CA LYS A 97 40.61 5.14 -36.49
C LYS A 97 40.67 6.45 -35.71
N ARG A 98 39.65 6.73 -34.92
CA ARG A 98 39.65 7.83 -33.96
C ARG A 98 40.43 7.40 -32.73
N THR A 99 41.58 8.02 -32.50
CA THR A 99 42.26 7.93 -31.20
C THR A 99 41.41 8.70 -30.20
N LYS A 100 40.71 7.98 -29.33
CA LYS A 100 39.88 8.57 -28.26
C LYS A 100 40.74 9.59 -27.50
N LYS A 101 40.42 10.89 -27.63
CA LYS A 101 41.10 11.95 -26.89
C LYS A 101 40.72 11.77 -25.42
N LYS A 102 41.58 11.05 -24.67
CA LYS A 102 41.52 10.98 -23.21
C LYS A 102 41.56 12.41 -22.67
N MET A 103 40.41 12.90 -22.19
CA MET A 103 40.42 13.94 -21.18
C MET A 103 41.07 13.33 -19.94
N THR A 104 42.17 13.94 -19.52
CA THR A 104 42.87 13.72 -18.27
C THR A 104 41.92 13.86 -17.09
N GLU A 105 41.68 12.78 -16.37
CA GLU A 105 41.53 12.81 -14.91
C GLU A 105 42.49 11.77 -14.35
N GLU A 106 43.39 12.26 -13.50
CA GLU A 106 44.29 11.48 -12.66
C GLU A 106 43.46 10.72 -11.61
N GLY A 107 43.82 9.47 -11.35
CA GLY A 107 43.18 8.66 -10.31
C GLY A 107 43.52 7.19 -10.43
N GLU A 108 44.75 6.87 -10.04
CA GLU A 108 45.26 5.68 -9.33
C GLU A 108 44.71 4.26 -9.63
N SER A 109 45.69 3.36 -9.75
CA SER A 109 45.64 1.90 -9.89
C SER A 109 44.64 1.18 -8.98
N ASP A 110 44.07 0.07 -9.44
CA ASP A 110 44.53 -1.24 -8.95
C ASP A 110 44.13 -2.40 -9.86
N GLU A 111 44.96 -3.44 -9.81
CA GLU A 111 44.97 -4.66 -10.58
C GLU A 111 43.77 -5.57 -10.26
N ASP A 112 43.24 -6.29 -11.26
CA ASP A 112 42.91 -7.71 -11.07
C ASP A 112 42.71 -8.42 -12.42
N SER A 113 43.39 -9.56 -12.53
CA SER A 113 43.27 -10.58 -13.57
C SER A 113 41.85 -11.15 -13.66
N ASP A 114 41.40 -11.55 -14.85
CA ASP A 114 41.34 -12.97 -15.19
C ASP A 114 40.82 -13.24 -16.62
N GLU A 115 41.23 -14.43 -17.05
CA GLU A 115 41.23 -15.05 -18.36
C GLU A 115 39.85 -15.41 -18.92
N ASP A 116 39.83 -15.41 -20.27
CA ASP A 116 39.11 -16.32 -21.17
C ASP A 116 37.60 -16.12 -21.45
N SER A 117 37.33 -15.76 -22.71
CA SER A 117 36.37 -16.48 -23.55
C SER A 117 36.52 -15.96 -24.99
N SER A 118 37.43 -16.59 -25.71
CA SER A 118 37.45 -16.64 -27.17
C SER A 118 36.13 -17.21 -27.68
N ASP A 119 35.27 -16.40 -28.28
CA ASP A 119 34.18 -16.87 -29.15
C ASP A 119 34.22 -16.12 -30.47
N ASP A 120 34.45 -16.92 -31.51
CA ASP A 120 34.51 -16.56 -32.91
C ASP A 120 33.28 -15.76 -33.32
N SER A 121 33.50 -14.63 -33.97
CA SER A 121 32.52 -14.07 -34.89
C SER A 121 33.23 -13.90 -36.22
N ASP A 122 33.34 -15.07 -36.86
CA ASP A 122 33.54 -15.25 -38.28
C ASP A 122 32.57 -14.36 -39.06
N TRP A 123 33.11 -13.25 -39.55
CA TRP A 123 32.51 -12.48 -40.63
C TRP A 123 33.36 -12.72 -41.87
N GLU A 124 33.18 -13.89 -42.49
CA GLU A 124 33.36 -14.05 -43.93
C GLU A 124 32.48 -13.01 -44.64
N GLU A 125 33.07 -11.92 -45.13
CA GLU A 125 32.61 -11.34 -46.40
C GLU A 125 33.73 -10.57 -47.13
N SER A 126 34.23 -11.26 -48.15
CA SER A 126 34.86 -10.77 -49.40
C SER A 126 36.06 -9.83 -49.28
N ASP A 127 37.23 -10.44 -49.12
CA ASP A 127 38.48 -9.93 -49.65
C ASP A 127 38.45 -10.04 -51.19
N GLU A 128 37.66 -9.17 -51.84
CA GLU A 128 37.91 -8.88 -53.25
C GLU A 128 39.15 -8.00 -53.32
N GLU A 129 40.29 -8.65 -53.56
CA GLU A 129 41.46 -8.07 -54.23
C GLU A 129 40.96 -7.21 -55.41
N SER A 130 40.85 -5.90 -55.20
CA SER A 130 40.86 -4.96 -56.30
C SER A 130 42.22 -4.30 -56.31
N GLU A 131 43.00 -4.78 -57.26
CA GLU A 131 44.32 -4.32 -57.60
C GLU A 131 44.52 -2.81 -57.48
N SER A 132 45.72 -2.47 -57.03
CA SER A 132 46.37 -1.19 -57.23
C SER A 132 46.26 -0.74 -58.69
N GLU A 133 45.21 0.03 -59.01
CA GLU A 133 45.17 0.82 -60.23
C GLU A 133 45.76 2.21 -59.97
N VAL A 134 46.67 2.56 -60.85
CA VAL A 134 47.54 3.73 -60.91
C VAL A 134 46.75 5.04 -60.76
N GLY A 135 46.85 5.67 -59.59
CA GLY A 135 46.23 6.97 -59.33
C GLY A 135 46.07 7.24 -57.85
N GLY A 136 47.20 7.42 -57.15
CA GLY A 136 47.25 7.78 -55.73
C GLY A 136 46.69 9.18 -55.46
N TYR A 137 45.38 9.33 -55.54
CA TYR A 137 44.68 10.46 -54.94
C TYR A 137 44.47 10.13 -53.47
N ASP A 138 45.20 10.81 -52.61
CA ASP A 138 45.01 10.75 -51.17
C ASP A 138 43.54 11.02 -50.86
N LEU A 139 42.85 10.08 -50.19
CA LEU A 139 41.44 10.20 -49.82
C LEU A 139 41.18 11.32 -48.81
N ASP A 140 42.25 11.93 -48.30
CA ASP A 140 42.25 13.08 -47.42
C ASP A 140 42.62 14.41 -48.16
N VAL A 141 42.85 14.38 -49.50
CA VAL A 141 43.12 15.55 -50.35
C VAL A 141 42.09 15.66 -51.49
N CYS A 142 41.47 16.83 -51.62
CA CYS A 142 40.51 17.12 -52.70
C CYS A 142 41.15 16.91 -54.09
N PRO A 143 40.62 16.00 -54.94
CA PRO A 143 41.19 15.75 -56.25
C PRO A 143 40.99 16.93 -57.20
N PRO A 144 41.93 17.17 -58.14
CA PRO A 144 41.86 18.30 -59.08
C PRO A 144 40.61 18.18 -59.98
N GLY A 145 39.65 19.08 -59.79
CA GLY A 145 38.38 19.12 -60.52
C GLY A 145 37.13 18.75 -59.71
N CYS A 146 37.29 18.35 -58.43
CA CYS A 146 36.17 18.25 -57.49
C CYS A 146 35.90 19.62 -56.84
N ASP A 147 34.62 19.94 -56.64
CA ASP A 147 34.24 21.17 -55.96
C ASP A 147 34.66 21.08 -54.49
N GLN A 148 35.54 21.98 -54.04
CA GLN A 148 36.13 21.93 -52.68
C GLN A 148 35.04 21.89 -51.59
N LYS A 149 33.91 22.56 -51.83
CA LYS A 149 32.76 22.56 -50.91
C LYS A 149 32.10 21.19 -50.78
N LEU A 150 31.94 20.44 -51.87
CA LEU A 150 31.35 19.09 -51.83
C LEU A 150 32.26 18.10 -51.09
N TYR A 151 33.58 18.27 -51.23
CA TYR A 151 34.56 17.48 -50.50
C TYR A 151 34.55 17.79 -48.99
N ASP A 152 34.56 19.07 -48.62
CA ASP A 152 34.48 19.50 -47.21
C ASP A 152 33.14 19.06 -46.57
N ASP A 153 32.03 19.19 -47.29
CA ASP A 153 30.70 18.71 -46.84
C ASP A 153 30.69 17.18 -46.67
N THR A 154 31.33 16.43 -47.56
CA THR A 154 31.47 14.97 -47.44
C THR A 154 32.32 14.57 -46.22
N CYS A 155 33.39 15.31 -45.93
CA CYS A 155 34.20 15.11 -44.73
C CYS A 155 33.42 15.40 -43.44
N THR A 156 32.63 16.47 -43.39
CA THR A 156 31.78 16.76 -42.22
C THR A 156 30.66 15.73 -42.04
N LEU A 157 30.07 15.23 -43.13
CA LEU A 157 29.07 14.16 -43.08
C LEU A 157 29.68 12.83 -42.61
N ARG A 158 30.92 12.55 -42.99
CA ARG A 158 31.68 11.39 -42.50
C ARG A 158 31.94 11.48 -41.00
N GLU A 159 32.34 12.65 -40.49
CA GLU A 159 32.52 12.86 -39.04
C GLU A 159 31.21 12.65 -38.28
N LYS A 160 30.11 13.25 -38.76
CA LYS A 160 28.77 13.07 -38.16
C LYS A 160 28.29 11.61 -38.21
N ARG A 161 28.62 10.87 -39.28
CA ARG A 161 28.33 9.43 -39.39
C ARG A 161 29.09 8.65 -38.33
N LEU A 162 30.39 8.90 -38.18
CA LEU A 162 31.23 8.21 -37.20
C LEU A 162 30.82 8.55 -35.76
N ASP A 163 30.41 9.80 -35.47
CA ASP A 163 29.86 10.18 -34.15
C ASP A 163 28.56 9.41 -33.84
N ASN A 164 27.67 9.30 -34.83
CA ASN A 164 26.43 8.57 -34.69
C ASN A 164 26.66 7.05 -34.56
N GLU A 165 27.63 6.50 -35.29
CA GLU A 165 28.03 5.09 -35.20
C GLU A 165 28.62 4.74 -33.82
N GLU A 166 29.47 5.62 -33.27
CA GLU A 166 30.02 5.48 -31.90
C GLU A 166 28.89 5.57 -30.85
N ALA A 167 28.00 6.56 -30.96
CA ALA A 167 26.85 6.69 -30.06
C ALA A 167 25.90 5.48 -30.13
N LEU A 168 25.65 4.95 -31.33
CA LEU A 168 24.80 3.77 -31.53
C LEU A 168 25.45 2.52 -30.94
N ALA A 169 26.76 2.35 -31.10
CA ALA A 169 27.51 1.25 -30.49
C ALA A 169 27.50 1.33 -28.95
N GLU A 170 27.68 2.53 -28.39
CA GLU A 170 27.61 2.76 -26.94
C GLU A 170 26.20 2.49 -26.39
N GLU A 171 25.15 2.95 -27.07
CA GLU A 171 23.77 2.71 -26.66
C GLU A 171 23.37 1.24 -26.76
N LYS A 172 23.82 0.52 -27.80
CA LYS A 172 23.66 -0.95 -27.88
C LYS A 172 24.36 -1.67 -26.72
N LYS A 173 25.61 -1.28 -26.39
CA LYS A 173 26.34 -1.85 -25.25
C LYS A 173 25.61 -1.61 -23.93
N ASN A 174 25.08 -0.41 -23.73
CA ASN A 174 24.30 -0.06 -22.54
C ASN A 174 22.99 -0.86 -22.46
N GLN A 175 22.30 -1.04 -23.60
CA GLN A 175 21.10 -1.86 -23.68
C GLN A 175 21.39 -3.32 -23.30
N ASP A 176 22.48 -3.90 -23.79
CA ASP A 176 22.84 -5.28 -23.49
C ASP A 176 23.29 -5.47 -22.03
N ALA A 177 23.95 -4.47 -21.44
CA ALA A 177 24.23 -4.45 -20.01
C ALA A 177 22.93 -4.47 -19.16
N GLN A 178 21.94 -3.65 -19.54
CA GLN A 178 20.63 -3.64 -18.86
C GLN A 178 19.85 -4.94 -19.07
N LYS A 179 19.92 -5.58 -20.24
CA LYS A 179 19.33 -6.91 -20.47
C LYS A 179 19.94 -7.96 -19.55
N LYS A 180 21.28 -7.98 -19.40
CA LYS A 180 21.97 -8.89 -18.47
C LYS A 180 21.55 -8.64 -17.02
N GLU A 181 21.40 -7.38 -16.63
CA GLU A 181 20.87 -7.01 -15.31
C GLU A 181 19.45 -7.57 -15.10
N LEU A 182 18.57 -7.39 -16.09
CA LEU A 182 17.19 -7.90 -16.03
C LEU A 182 17.12 -9.43 -15.92
N GLU A 183 17.95 -10.16 -16.66
CA GLU A 183 18.05 -11.62 -16.52
C GLU A 183 18.52 -12.04 -15.12
N SER A 184 19.48 -11.30 -14.54
CA SER A 184 19.94 -11.55 -13.18
C SER A 184 18.83 -11.32 -12.14
N LEU A 185 18.03 -10.27 -12.32
CA LEU A 185 16.88 -9.96 -11.47
C LEU A 185 15.78 -11.01 -11.62
N GLN A 186 15.52 -11.50 -12.83
CA GLN A 186 14.58 -12.61 -13.08
C GLN A 186 15.00 -13.90 -12.37
N LYS A 187 16.30 -14.24 -12.38
CA LYS A 187 16.81 -15.41 -11.62
C LYS A 187 16.59 -15.22 -10.12
N LYS A 188 16.88 -14.03 -9.57
CA LYS A 188 16.61 -13.71 -8.15
C LYS A 188 15.14 -13.77 -7.81
N ALA A 189 14.25 -13.24 -8.67
CA ALA A 189 12.81 -13.30 -8.48
C ALA A 189 12.28 -14.74 -8.40
N LYS A 190 12.79 -15.65 -9.24
CA LYS A 190 12.44 -17.09 -9.17
C LYS A 190 12.84 -17.74 -7.84
N VAL A 191 13.99 -17.35 -7.28
CA VAL A 191 14.46 -17.83 -5.96
C VAL A 191 13.57 -17.27 -4.84
N ILE A 192 13.18 -15.99 -4.90
CA ILE A 192 12.25 -15.41 -3.93
C ILE A 192 10.89 -16.12 -4.02
N ASP A 193 10.39 -16.42 -5.23
CA ASP A 193 9.14 -17.15 -5.43
C ASP A 193 9.19 -18.57 -4.85
N SER A 194 10.30 -19.28 -4.98
CA SER A 194 10.43 -20.61 -4.37
C SER A 194 10.50 -20.51 -2.84
N GLN A 195 11.25 -19.56 -2.29
CA GLN A 195 11.30 -19.30 -0.85
C GLN A 195 9.95 -18.92 -0.27
N LEU A 196 9.17 -18.10 -0.99
CA LEU A 196 7.82 -17.70 -0.60
C LEU A 196 6.88 -18.91 -0.55
N LYS A 197 6.93 -19.80 -1.55
CA LYS A 197 6.15 -21.04 -1.52
C LYS A 197 6.53 -21.93 -0.35
N THR A 198 7.83 -22.07 -0.06
CA THR A 198 8.27 -22.83 1.11
C THR A 198 7.75 -22.21 2.41
N ALA A 199 7.85 -20.89 2.58
CA ALA A 199 7.33 -20.22 3.77
C ALA A 199 5.80 -20.34 3.89
N GLN A 200 5.07 -20.32 2.79
CA GLN A 200 3.62 -20.56 2.77
C GLN A 200 3.26 -21.99 3.18
N ASN A 201 3.96 -22.98 2.63
CA ASN A 201 3.77 -24.38 3.00
C ASN A 201 4.10 -24.61 4.49
N ASP A 202 5.19 -24.03 4.99
CA ASP A 202 5.56 -24.11 6.42
C ASP A 202 4.44 -23.54 7.31
N LEU A 203 3.80 -22.44 6.90
CA LEU A 203 2.67 -21.85 7.61
C LEU A 203 1.41 -22.74 7.55
N GLU A 204 1.11 -23.31 6.37
CA GLU A 204 -0.01 -24.25 6.20
C GLU A 204 0.18 -25.51 7.05
N ASP A 205 1.38 -26.10 7.05
CA ASP A 205 1.74 -27.26 7.86
C ASP A 205 1.60 -26.94 9.36
N PHE A 206 2.02 -25.74 9.79
CA PHE A 206 1.86 -25.29 11.16
C PHE A 206 0.38 -25.08 11.56
N GLN A 207 -0.44 -24.54 10.65
CA GLN A 207 -1.88 -24.40 10.87
C GLN A 207 -2.58 -25.75 10.97
N LEU A 208 -2.15 -26.74 10.17
CA LEU A 208 -2.64 -28.11 10.26
C LEU A 208 -2.23 -28.76 11.59
N GLU A 209 -1.00 -28.57 12.05
CA GLU A 209 -0.54 -29.04 13.37
C GLU A 209 -1.39 -28.42 14.50
N LYS A 210 -1.60 -27.10 14.47
CA LYS A 210 -2.47 -26.39 15.41
C LYS A 210 -3.89 -26.98 15.41
N GLN A 211 -4.45 -27.26 14.24
CA GLN A 211 -5.77 -27.86 14.12
C GLN A 211 -5.81 -29.29 14.66
N GLN A 212 -4.79 -30.11 14.41
CA GLN A 212 -4.68 -31.45 14.97
C GLN A 212 -4.63 -31.41 16.50
N LYS A 213 -3.83 -30.49 17.07
CA LYS A 213 -3.68 -30.31 18.51
C LYS A 213 -4.96 -29.79 19.18
N LEU A 214 -5.70 -28.90 18.53
CA LEU A 214 -7.02 -28.48 19.00
C LEU A 214 -8.03 -29.63 18.94
N ASN A 215 -7.96 -30.51 17.93
CA ASN A 215 -8.85 -31.67 17.81
C ASN A 215 -8.54 -32.78 18.84
N GLU A 216 -7.34 -32.79 19.44
CA GLU A 216 -7.00 -33.70 20.54
C GLU A 216 -7.68 -33.29 21.87
N LEU A 217 -8.17 -32.06 21.98
CA LEU A 217 -8.83 -31.57 23.19
C LEU A 217 -10.17 -32.28 23.41
N THR A 218 -10.37 -32.76 24.63
CA THR A 218 -11.59 -33.51 24.99
C THR A 218 -12.72 -32.54 25.26
N VAL A 219 -13.70 -32.50 24.35
CA VAL A 219 -14.92 -31.71 24.52
C VAL A 219 -15.97 -32.54 25.25
N VAL A 220 -16.39 -32.06 26.42
CA VAL A 220 -17.50 -32.67 27.16
C VAL A 220 -18.82 -32.06 26.69
N ALA A 221 -19.78 -32.91 26.30
CA ALA A 221 -21.13 -32.49 25.95
C ALA A 221 -22.15 -33.24 26.81
N THR A 222 -23.03 -32.49 27.48
CA THR A 222 -24.17 -33.08 28.19
C THR A 222 -25.31 -33.39 27.21
N LEU A 223 -25.62 -34.68 27.08
CA LEU A 223 -26.73 -35.15 26.25
C LEU A 223 -27.90 -35.59 27.14
N LYS A 224 -29.11 -35.18 26.78
CA LYS A 224 -30.34 -35.73 27.37
C LYS A 224 -30.62 -37.08 26.74
N LEU A 225 -31.18 -38.04 27.49
CA LEU A 225 -31.42 -39.40 26.97
C LEU A 225 -32.21 -39.45 25.65
N HIS A 226 -33.16 -38.53 25.45
CA HIS A 226 -33.94 -38.47 24.20
C HIS A 226 -33.13 -38.02 22.97
N GLN A 227 -31.93 -37.47 23.16
CA GLN A 227 -31.04 -37.01 22.09
C GLN A 227 -30.14 -38.14 21.56
N VAL A 228 -30.05 -39.26 22.29
CA VAL A 228 -29.26 -40.43 21.89
C VAL A 228 -30.09 -41.29 20.95
N GLN A 229 -29.82 -41.16 19.64
CA GLN A 229 -30.50 -41.94 18.60
C GLN A 229 -29.80 -43.28 18.30
N HIS A 230 -28.64 -43.53 18.89
CA HIS A 230 -27.90 -44.77 18.76
C HIS A 230 -28.47 -45.86 19.67
N ILE A 231 -29.56 -46.49 19.21
CA ILE A 231 -30.23 -47.61 19.88
C ILE A 231 -30.05 -48.84 18.99
N THR A 232 -29.22 -49.79 19.43
CA THR A 232 -29.06 -51.10 18.77
C THR A 232 -29.82 -52.13 19.61
N ASN A 233 -30.73 -52.89 18.99
CA ASN A 233 -31.55 -53.94 19.66
C ASN A 233 -32.36 -53.46 20.88
N GLY A 234 -33.00 -52.29 20.79
CA GLY A 234 -34.00 -51.84 21.78
C GLY A 234 -33.45 -51.42 23.15
N GLY A 235 -32.13 -51.32 23.29
CA GLY A 235 -31.45 -50.82 24.49
C GLY A 235 -30.32 -49.83 24.18
N LEU A 236 -29.96 -49.00 25.15
CA LEU A 236 -28.77 -48.16 25.08
C LEU A 236 -27.52 -49.03 25.24
N HIS A 237 -26.56 -48.89 24.33
CA HIS A 237 -25.25 -49.54 24.46
C HIS A 237 -24.56 -49.07 25.76
N HIS A 238 -23.95 -49.99 26.52
CA HIS A 238 -23.18 -49.64 27.73
C HIS A 238 -21.89 -48.88 27.42
N ASP A 239 -21.45 -48.90 26.16
CA ASP A 239 -20.27 -48.18 25.68
C ASP A 239 -20.65 -47.32 24.46
N LEU A 240 -20.54 -46.01 24.62
CA LEU A 240 -20.83 -45.00 23.59
C LEU A 240 -19.56 -44.50 22.89
N SER A 241 -18.38 -45.03 23.23
CA SER A 241 -17.09 -44.66 22.61
C SER A 241 -17.07 -44.69 21.07
N PRO A 242 -17.74 -45.63 20.37
CA PRO A 242 -17.77 -45.62 18.90
C PRO A 242 -18.86 -44.70 18.31
N THR A 243 -19.57 -43.91 19.12
CA THR A 243 -20.72 -43.11 18.67
C THR A 243 -20.29 -41.71 18.27
N LEU A 244 -20.66 -41.27 17.07
CA LEU A 244 -20.41 -39.91 16.61
C LEU A 244 -21.48 -38.95 17.14
N VAL A 245 -21.06 -37.84 17.77
CA VAL A 245 -21.95 -36.78 18.23
C VAL A 245 -21.91 -35.62 17.23
N PHE A 246 -23.07 -35.23 16.72
CA PHE A 246 -23.21 -34.08 15.83
C PHE A 246 -24.47 -33.29 16.18
N ALA A 247 -24.45 -31.99 15.89
CA ALA A 247 -25.65 -31.17 16.00
C ALA A 247 -26.72 -31.67 15.01
N SER A 248 -27.97 -31.79 15.44
CA SER A 248 -29.08 -32.27 14.59
C SER A 248 -29.26 -31.43 13.32
N GLY A 249 -29.14 -30.10 13.44
CA GLY A 249 -29.12 -29.20 12.29
C GLY A 249 -27.84 -29.31 11.44
N GLY A 250 -26.74 -29.81 12.02
CA GLY A 250 -25.46 -30.02 11.33
C GLY A 250 -25.56 -31.05 10.21
N VAL A 251 -26.26 -32.16 10.43
CA VAL A 251 -26.47 -33.18 9.37
C VAL A 251 -27.35 -32.65 8.25
N VAL A 252 -28.43 -31.94 8.57
CA VAL A 252 -29.30 -31.33 7.55
C VAL A 252 -28.52 -30.29 6.73
N ARG A 253 -27.70 -29.46 7.40
CA ARG A 253 -26.81 -28.50 6.72
C ARG A 253 -25.79 -29.20 5.83
N LEU A 254 -25.14 -30.26 6.31
CA LEU A 254 -24.18 -31.03 5.50
C LEU A 254 -24.86 -31.68 4.30
N GLN A 255 -26.06 -32.23 4.45
CA GLN A 255 -26.85 -32.76 3.34
C GLN A 255 -27.23 -31.67 2.33
N HIS A 256 -27.60 -30.47 2.79
CA HIS A 256 -27.83 -29.33 1.90
C HIS A 256 -26.55 -28.91 1.19
N ARG A 257 -25.43 -28.83 1.92
CA ARG A 257 -24.12 -28.46 1.39
C ARG A 257 -23.62 -29.46 0.36
N ILE A 258 -23.89 -30.76 0.52
CA ILE A 258 -23.59 -31.77 -0.50
C ILE A 258 -24.35 -31.45 -1.79
N LYS A 259 -25.64 -31.13 -1.72
CA LYS A 259 -26.43 -30.75 -2.90
C LYS A 259 -25.93 -29.46 -3.54
N GLU A 260 -25.54 -28.47 -2.75
CA GLU A 260 -24.90 -27.24 -3.24
C GLU A 260 -23.59 -27.56 -3.98
N LEU A 261 -22.72 -28.35 -3.37
CA LEU A 261 -21.44 -28.76 -3.96
C LEU A 261 -21.62 -29.58 -5.24
N GLU A 262 -22.64 -30.43 -5.31
CA GLU A 262 -23.01 -31.14 -6.54
C GLU A 262 -23.43 -30.15 -7.64
N HIS A 263 -24.23 -29.14 -7.30
CA HIS A 263 -24.64 -28.09 -8.22
C HIS A 263 -23.44 -27.22 -8.68
N GLU A 264 -22.59 -26.78 -7.75
CA GLU A 264 -21.36 -26.04 -8.01
C GLU A 264 -20.42 -26.84 -8.92
N LYS A 265 -20.22 -28.13 -8.64
CA LYS A 265 -19.40 -29.04 -9.46
C LYS A 265 -19.96 -29.19 -10.87
N LEU A 266 -21.27 -29.31 -11.03
CA LEU A 266 -21.92 -29.36 -12.35
C LEU A 266 -21.75 -28.04 -13.10
N SER A 267 -21.94 -26.91 -12.42
CA SER A 267 -21.74 -25.57 -12.97
C SER A 267 -20.30 -25.35 -13.44
N GLN A 268 -19.31 -25.65 -12.60
CA GLN A 268 -17.89 -25.57 -12.95
C GLN A 268 -17.53 -26.49 -14.12
N LYS A 269 -18.05 -27.72 -14.16
CA LYS A 269 -17.86 -28.61 -15.32
C LYS A 269 -18.45 -28.03 -16.61
N LYS A 270 -19.62 -27.39 -16.54
CA LYS A 270 -20.23 -26.71 -17.69
C LYS A 270 -19.35 -25.54 -18.16
N GLN A 271 -18.91 -24.69 -17.24
CA GLN A 271 -18.02 -23.57 -17.52
C GLN A 271 -16.68 -24.03 -18.11
N MET A 272 -16.09 -25.10 -17.58
CA MET A 272 -14.86 -25.69 -18.13
C MET A 272 -15.08 -26.19 -19.57
N ARG A 273 -16.22 -26.83 -19.86
CA ARG A 273 -16.56 -27.26 -21.22
C ARG A 273 -16.75 -26.07 -22.16
N GLU A 274 -17.45 -25.03 -21.73
CA GLU A 274 -17.64 -23.81 -22.51
C GLU A 274 -16.32 -23.08 -22.76
N SER A 275 -15.47 -22.95 -21.74
CA SER A 275 -14.13 -22.36 -21.86
C SER A 275 -13.26 -23.15 -22.84
N ARG A 276 -13.26 -24.49 -22.78
CA ARG A 276 -12.56 -25.33 -23.76
C ARG A 276 -13.08 -25.14 -25.18
N LYS A 277 -14.41 -25.07 -25.36
CA LYS A 277 -15.02 -24.79 -26.68
C LYS A 277 -14.58 -23.42 -27.20
N LYS A 278 -14.65 -22.38 -26.36
CA LYS A 278 -14.18 -21.02 -26.70
C LYS A 278 -12.70 -21.01 -27.05
N HIS A 279 -11.86 -21.70 -26.29
CA HIS A 279 -10.43 -21.78 -26.57
C HIS A 279 -10.14 -22.42 -27.94
N VAL A 280 -10.79 -23.55 -28.24
CA VAL A 280 -10.67 -24.20 -29.56
C VAL A 280 -11.20 -23.29 -30.68
N GLN A 281 -12.30 -22.58 -30.45
CA GLN A 281 -12.86 -21.63 -31.41
C GLN A 281 -11.88 -20.47 -31.66
N LEU A 282 -11.36 -19.83 -30.62
CA LEU A 282 -10.38 -18.76 -30.73
C LEU A 282 -9.10 -19.19 -31.46
N ILE A 283 -8.65 -20.43 -31.27
CA ILE A 283 -7.51 -20.96 -32.04
C ILE A 283 -7.83 -21.08 -33.53
N LYS A 284 -9.04 -21.54 -33.87
CA LYS A 284 -9.49 -21.61 -35.27
C LYS A 284 -9.63 -20.22 -35.88
N ASP A 285 -10.29 -19.31 -35.16
CA ASP A 285 -10.50 -17.93 -35.59
C ASP A 285 -9.16 -17.22 -35.77
N ARG A 286 -8.20 -17.40 -34.86
CA ARG A 286 -6.83 -16.90 -34.99
C ARG A 286 -6.18 -17.38 -36.29
N ARG A 287 -6.26 -18.68 -36.62
CA ARG A 287 -5.70 -19.21 -37.88
C ARG A 287 -6.39 -18.63 -39.11
N ILE A 288 -7.71 -18.44 -39.06
CA ILE A 288 -8.47 -17.83 -40.15
C ILE A 288 -8.05 -16.37 -40.34
N PHE A 289 -7.92 -15.61 -39.26
CA PHE A 289 -7.46 -14.22 -39.32
C PHE A 289 -6.01 -14.11 -39.76
N GLU A 290 -5.11 -14.99 -39.31
CA GLU A 290 -3.73 -15.07 -39.82
C GLU A 290 -3.70 -15.33 -41.33
N ALA A 291 -4.53 -16.23 -41.84
CA ALA A 291 -4.65 -16.47 -43.28
C ALA A 291 -5.24 -15.26 -44.03
N GLN A 292 -6.29 -14.63 -43.51
CA GLN A 292 -6.87 -13.42 -44.11
C GLN A 292 -5.90 -12.24 -44.12
N ILE A 293 -5.10 -12.08 -43.06
CA ILE A 293 -4.05 -11.07 -42.99
C ILE A 293 -2.99 -11.36 -44.06
N SER A 294 -2.53 -12.61 -44.18
CA SER A 294 -1.58 -13.00 -45.23
C SER A 294 -2.12 -12.74 -46.64
N ASP A 295 -3.38 -13.08 -46.91
CA ASP A 295 -4.04 -12.81 -48.21
C ASP A 295 -4.15 -11.29 -48.46
N MET A 296 -4.50 -10.51 -47.44
CA MET A 296 -4.56 -9.05 -47.54
C MET A 296 -3.18 -8.43 -47.73
N GLU A 297 -2.15 -8.94 -47.07
CA GLU A 297 -0.76 -8.51 -47.24
C GLU A 297 -0.27 -8.80 -48.65
N GLU A 298 -0.58 -9.98 -49.19
CA GLU A 298 -0.22 -10.35 -50.56
C GLU A 298 -0.95 -9.48 -51.59
N THR A 299 -2.27 -9.29 -51.44
CA THR A 299 -3.04 -8.42 -52.34
C THR A 299 -2.60 -6.96 -52.26
N CYS A 300 -2.27 -6.46 -51.07
CA CYS A 300 -1.67 -5.13 -50.89
C CYS A 300 -0.30 -5.05 -51.58
N ALA A 301 0.56 -6.05 -51.40
CA ALA A 301 1.87 -6.11 -52.05
C ALA A 301 1.76 -6.10 -53.57
N GLN A 302 0.86 -6.92 -54.14
CA GLN A 302 0.58 -6.96 -55.57
C GLN A 302 0.04 -5.60 -56.08
N MET A 303 -0.89 -4.97 -55.36
CA MET A 303 -1.41 -3.64 -55.73
C MET A 303 -0.34 -2.55 -55.64
N MET A 304 0.53 -2.61 -54.63
CA MET A 304 1.65 -1.67 -54.48
C MET A 304 2.66 -1.83 -55.61
N LEU A 305 3.04 -3.06 -55.94
CA LEU A 305 3.88 -3.35 -57.11
C LEU A 305 3.25 -2.88 -58.42
N ALA A 306 1.95 -3.10 -58.61
CA ALA A 306 1.25 -2.68 -59.82
C ALA A 306 1.15 -1.16 -59.97
N LYS A 307 0.95 -0.42 -58.86
CA LYS A 307 0.80 1.04 -58.89
C LYS A 307 2.11 1.81 -58.84
N PHE A 308 3.07 1.35 -58.05
CA PHE A 308 4.30 2.08 -57.73
C PHE A 308 5.56 1.39 -58.27
N GLY A 309 5.47 0.17 -58.79
CA GLY A 309 6.61 -0.60 -59.30
C GLY A 309 7.53 -1.17 -58.20
N CYS A 310 7.30 -0.79 -56.94
CA CYS A 310 8.05 -1.24 -55.77
C CYS A 310 7.12 -1.32 -54.54
N MET A 311 7.59 -2.00 -53.49
CA MET A 311 6.90 -1.99 -52.20
C MET A 311 7.12 -0.63 -51.52
N VAL A 312 6.04 0.12 -51.32
CA VAL A 312 6.09 1.46 -50.74
C VAL A 312 5.50 1.43 -49.33
N ASP A 313 6.20 2.00 -48.37
CA ASP A 313 5.73 2.14 -47.00
C ASP A 313 4.66 3.23 -46.91
N LEU A 314 3.39 2.82 -46.88
CA LEU A 314 2.24 3.72 -46.90
C LEU A 314 2.13 4.57 -45.63
N GLU A 315 2.61 4.11 -44.46
CA GLU A 315 2.60 4.89 -43.22
C GLU A 315 3.49 6.13 -43.34
N LYS A 316 4.62 6.02 -44.05
CA LYS A 316 5.50 7.17 -44.35
C LYS A 316 4.87 8.17 -45.31
N ILE A 317 3.93 7.76 -46.15
CA ILE A 317 3.21 8.66 -47.07
C ILE A 317 2.00 9.29 -46.39
N GLU A 318 1.31 8.53 -45.53
CA GLU A 318 0.17 9.02 -44.77
C GLU A 318 0.59 10.05 -43.70
N THR A 319 1.78 9.92 -43.13
CA THR A 319 2.36 10.96 -42.25
C THR A 319 2.71 12.27 -42.98
N VAL A 320 2.94 12.21 -44.30
CA VAL A 320 3.24 13.39 -45.14
C VAL A 320 1.96 14.10 -45.60
N THR A 321 0.80 13.42 -45.57
CA THR A 321 -0.48 13.99 -46.02
C THR A 321 -1.42 14.21 -44.84
N VAL A 322 -1.77 15.47 -44.57
CA VAL A 322 -2.69 15.81 -43.48
C VAL A 322 -4.10 15.29 -43.83
N ASN A 323 -4.47 14.15 -43.27
CA ASN A 323 -5.79 13.58 -43.43
C ASN A 323 -6.82 14.37 -42.58
N ARG A 324 -7.64 15.19 -43.25
CA ARG A 324 -8.64 16.06 -42.60
C ARG A 324 -9.58 15.30 -41.66
N ALA A 325 -9.93 14.06 -41.98
CA ALA A 325 -10.80 13.24 -41.13
C ALA A 325 -10.12 12.85 -39.80
N ILE A 326 -8.80 12.64 -39.81
CA ILE A 326 -8.03 12.32 -38.60
C ILE A 326 -7.93 13.54 -37.69
N GLU A 327 -7.70 14.74 -38.24
CA GLU A 327 -7.70 15.98 -37.43
C GLU A 327 -9.10 16.32 -36.89
N GLU A 328 -10.17 16.11 -37.68
CA GLU A 328 -11.55 16.23 -37.18
C GLU A 328 -11.86 15.23 -36.04
N LEU A 329 -11.32 14.00 -36.11
CA LEU A 329 -11.45 13.01 -35.05
C LEU A 329 -10.62 13.36 -33.81
N LYS A 330 -9.40 13.88 -33.97
CA LYS A 330 -8.57 14.36 -32.85
C LYS A 330 -9.23 15.54 -32.13
N GLU A 331 -9.83 16.46 -32.86
CA GLU A 331 -10.53 17.60 -32.25
C GLU A 331 -11.80 17.14 -31.52
N LYS A 332 -12.55 16.18 -32.08
CA LYS A 332 -13.66 15.54 -31.36
C LYS A 332 -13.19 14.83 -30.10
N LEU A 333 -12.07 14.11 -30.15
CA LEU A 333 -11.48 13.46 -28.99
C LEU A 333 -11.13 14.49 -27.91
N ARG A 334 -10.45 15.58 -28.28
CA ARG A 334 -10.15 16.69 -27.36
C ARG A 334 -11.41 17.27 -26.74
N GLN A 335 -12.46 17.49 -27.53
CA GLN A 335 -13.73 18.00 -27.01
C GLN A 335 -14.33 17.03 -25.99
N THR A 336 -14.35 15.73 -26.29
CA THR A 336 -14.85 14.72 -25.34
C THR A 336 -13.98 14.59 -24.10
N GLU A 337 -12.67 14.77 -24.19
CA GLU A 337 -11.77 14.79 -23.04
C GLU A 337 -12.04 16.01 -22.14
N ILE A 338 -12.28 17.18 -22.73
CA ILE A 338 -12.67 18.39 -22.00
C ILE A 338 -14.00 18.15 -21.27
N ASP A 339 -15.00 17.62 -21.97
CA ASP A 339 -16.31 17.33 -21.39
C ASP A 339 -16.21 16.34 -20.23
N CYS A 340 -15.49 15.22 -20.42
CA CYS A 340 -15.19 14.26 -19.35
C CYS A 340 -14.46 14.91 -18.17
N SER A 341 -13.49 15.81 -18.44
CA SER A 341 -12.74 16.51 -17.39
C SER A 341 -13.62 17.46 -16.58
N MET A 342 -14.60 18.11 -17.22
CA MET A 342 -15.58 18.95 -16.53
C MET A 342 -16.49 18.11 -15.65
N GLU A 343 -16.99 16.98 -16.15
CA GLU A 343 -17.80 16.05 -15.36
C GLU A 343 -17.03 15.54 -14.13
N LEU A 344 -15.77 15.13 -14.29
CA LEU A 344 -14.92 14.72 -13.17
C LEU A 344 -14.78 15.81 -12.10
N ARG A 345 -14.58 17.07 -12.50
CA ARG A 345 -14.53 18.20 -11.55
C ARG A 345 -15.84 18.36 -10.78
N THR A 346 -16.99 18.21 -11.44
CA THR A 346 -18.29 18.30 -10.75
C THR A 346 -18.47 17.17 -9.73
N TYR A 347 -18.04 15.95 -10.06
CA TYR A 347 -18.05 14.83 -9.13
C TYR A 347 -17.07 15.05 -7.96
N ASP A 348 -15.89 15.59 -8.20
CA ASP A 348 -14.93 15.92 -7.14
C ASP A 348 -15.49 16.97 -6.18
N GLU A 349 -16.16 18.00 -6.68
CA GLU A 349 -16.85 19.01 -5.85
C GLU A 349 -18.00 18.40 -5.03
N GLU A 350 -18.76 17.46 -5.58
CA GLU A 350 -19.75 16.71 -4.83
C GLU A 350 -19.13 15.83 -3.74
N ILE A 351 -18.04 15.13 -4.05
CA ILE A 351 -17.30 14.30 -3.10
C ILE A 351 -16.78 15.17 -1.96
N MET A 352 -16.21 16.34 -2.26
CA MET A 352 -15.72 17.29 -1.25
C MET A 352 -16.86 17.79 -0.34
N ARG A 353 -18.02 18.17 -0.92
CA ARG A 353 -19.20 18.57 -0.14
C ARG A 353 -19.71 17.44 0.78
N ARG A 354 -19.73 16.20 0.27
CA ARG A 354 -20.14 15.04 1.08
C ARG A 354 -19.12 14.72 2.18
N LYS A 355 -17.82 14.82 1.90
CA LYS A 355 -16.75 14.66 2.90
C LYS A 355 -16.86 15.71 3.99
N GLU A 356 -17.04 16.98 3.64
CA GLU A 356 -17.20 18.07 4.60
C GLU A 356 -18.44 17.85 5.50
N ARG A 357 -19.56 17.41 4.92
CA ARG A 357 -20.76 17.06 5.70
C ARG A 357 -20.48 15.94 6.71
N ILE A 358 -19.75 14.89 6.32
CA ILE A 358 -19.37 13.80 7.23
C ILE A 358 -18.46 14.33 8.34
N THR A 359 -17.45 15.12 8.00
CA THR A 359 -16.54 15.71 9.00
C THR A 359 -17.29 16.56 10.02
N ASN A 360 -18.25 17.38 9.58
CA ASN A 360 -19.09 18.16 10.47
C ASN A 360 -19.95 17.29 11.39
N LEU A 361 -20.59 16.24 10.85
CA LEU A 361 -21.37 15.30 11.65
C LEU A 361 -20.52 14.54 12.68
N VAL A 362 -19.30 14.13 12.30
CA VAL A 362 -18.35 13.49 13.23
C VAL A 362 -17.95 14.46 14.34
N ARG A 363 -17.63 15.71 14.00
CA ARG A 363 -17.29 16.73 14.99
C ARG A 363 -18.45 16.98 15.97
N ASP A 364 -19.67 17.12 15.47
CA ASP A 364 -20.85 17.32 16.30
C ASP A 364 -21.13 16.09 17.20
N ASN A 365 -20.92 14.88 16.68
CA ASN A 365 -21.05 13.66 17.44
C ASN A 365 -20.01 13.59 18.57
N THR A 366 -18.74 13.88 18.26
CA THR A 366 -17.66 13.95 19.25
C THR A 366 -17.97 14.98 20.33
N GLN A 367 -18.47 16.18 19.97
CA GLN A 367 -18.87 17.18 20.95
C GLN A 367 -19.98 16.68 21.89
N ARG A 368 -21.00 15.99 21.36
CA ARG A 368 -22.07 15.39 22.17
C ARG A 368 -21.54 14.28 23.09
N LEU A 369 -20.60 13.47 22.61
CA LEU A 369 -19.94 12.44 23.43
C LEU A 369 -19.09 13.07 24.55
N THR A 370 -18.38 14.16 24.27
CA THR A 370 -17.65 14.91 25.30
C THR A 370 -18.60 15.49 26.36
N GLN A 371 -19.72 16.09 25.95
CA GLN A 371 -20.75 16.58 26.87
C GLN A 371 -21.32 15.43 27.73
N LEU A 372 -21.62 14.29 27.12
CA LEU A 372 -22.09 13.11 27.83
C LEU A 372 -21.04 12.61 28.84
N ALA A 373 -19.76 12.57 28.46
CA ALA A 373 -18.68 12.18 29.35
C ALA A 373 -18.56 13.12 30.56
N MET A 374 -18.68 14.43 30.34
CA MET A 374 -18.69 15.43 31.43
C MET A 374 -19.88 15.22 32.38
N MET A 375 -21.08 15.00 31.83
CA MET A 375 -22.26 14.72 32.66
C MET A 375 -22.14 13.41 33.44
N LEU A 376 -21.52 12.38 32.85
CA LEU A 376 -21.25 11.10 33.54
C LEU A 376 -20.22 11.27 34.66
N THR A 377 -19.18 12.10 34.47
CA THR A 377 -18.24 12.41 35.55
C THR A 377 -18.91 13.15 36.70
N GLU A 378 -19.73 14.16 36.41
CA GLU A 378 -20.51 14.87 37.44
C GLU A 378 -21.49 13.92 38.15
N GLN A 379 -22.17 13.05 37.40
CA GLN A 379 -23.06 12.04 37.97
C GLN A 379 -22.31 11.10 38.92
N ASN A 380 -21.13 10.62 38.51
CA ASN A 380 -20.31 9.76 39.35
C ASN A 380 -19.83 10.49 40.62
N GLU A 381 -19.39 11.74 40.51
CA GLU A 381 -19.00 12.58 41.66
C GLU A 381 -20.16 12.78 42.63
N TYR A 382 -21.37 13.05 42.14
CA TYR A 382 -22.56 13.15 42.98
C TYR A 382 -22.92 11.81 43.62
N THR A 383 -22.79 10.70 42.90
CA THR A 383 -23.07 9.36 43.42
C THR A 383 -22.09 9.00 44.52
N GLU A 384 -20.78 9.25 44.32
CA GLU A 384 -19.76 9.07 45.36
C GLU A 384 -19.99 9.98 46.56
N SER A 385 -20.39 11.24 46.33
CA SER A 385 -20.72 12.19 47.40
C SER A 385 -21.92 11.72 48.21
N LEU A 386 -22.95 11.17 47.56
CA LEU A 386 -24.13 10.58 48.20
C LEU A 386 -23.77 9.32 48.98
N ASP A 387 -22.98 8.40 48.40
CA ASP A 387 -22.49 7.20 49.07
C ASP A 387 -21.66 7.54 50.32
N ASN A 388 -20.77 8.53 50.19
CA ASN A 388 -19.98 9.04 51.32
C ASN A 388 -20.88 9.66 52.40
N ARG A 389 -21.92 10.39 52.01
CA ARG A 389 -22.90 10.94 52.94
C ARG A 389 -23.70 9.82 53.62
N GLN A 390 -24.16 8.81 52.89
CA GLN A 390 -24.89 7.68 53.43
C GLN A 390 -24.04 6.86 54.41
N LYS A 391 -22.76 6.65 54.10
CA LYS A 391 -21.77 6.06 55.02
C LYS A 391 -21.59 6.90 56.30
N ARG A 392 -21.60 8.24 56.19
CA ARG A 392 -21.48 9.15 57.35
C ARG A 392 -22.75 9.25 58.20
N VAL A 393 -23.93 9.18 57.58
CA VAL A 393 -25.20 9.18 58.32
C VAL A 393 -25.29 7.98 59.28
N GLY A 394 -24.63 6.85 59.00
CA GLY A 394 -24.50 5.76 59.98
C GLY A 394 -23.62 6.11 61.21
N ALA A 395 -22.65 7.01 61.06
CA ALA A 395 -21.70 7.38 62.12
C ALA A 395 -22.20 8.54 63.03
N ASP A 396 -23.02 9.45 62.49
CA ASP A 396 -23.56 10.60 63.23
C ASP A 396 -24.67 10.21 64.24
N PHE A 397 -25.20 8.98 64.16
CA PHE A 397 -26.19 8.44 65.10
C PHE A 397 -25.59 7.52 66.17
N THR A 398 -24.28 7.23 66.12
CA THR A 398 -23.60 6.29 67.03
C THR A 398 -22.62 6.94 68.02
N GLY A 399 -22.66 8.25 68.22
CA GLY A 399 -21.77 8.94 69.17
C GLY A 399 -22.34 10.22 69.80
N GLN A 400 -21.88 10.59 71.00
CA GLN A 400 -22.24 11.84 71.68
C GLN A 400 -21.91 13.04 70.78
N ARG A 401 -22.92 13.82 70.40
CA ARG A 401 -22.75 14.92 69.46
C ARG A 401 -21.90 16.02 70.11
N LYS A 402 -20.94 16.56 69.35
CA LYS A 402 -20.10 17.69 69.80
C LYS A 402 -20.94 18.94 70.14
N THR A 403 -22.14 19.06 69.56
CA THR A 403 -23.14 20.08 69.92
C THR A 403 -23.60 19.93 71.37
N ASP A 404 -23.88 18.70 71.80
CA ASP A 404 -24.38 18.40 73.15
C ASP A 404 -23.29 18.68 74.19
N VAL A 405 -22.02 18.46 73.85
CA VAL A 405 -20.87 18.81 74.72
C VAL A 405 -20.74 20.33 74.88
N ARG A 406 -20.90 21.10 73.80
CA ARG A 406 -20.85 22.57 73.83
C ARG A 406 -22.06 23.16 74.53
N GLU A 407 -23.23 22.58 74.34
CA GLU A 407 -24.46 23.01 74.99
C GLU A 407 -24.42 22.72 76.49
N LYS A 408 -23.89 21.55 76.89
CA LYS A 408 -23.57 21.24 78.29
C LYS A 408 -22.60 22.26 78.88
N GLN A 409 -21.54 22.67 78.17
CA GLN A 409 -20.62 23.70 78.65
C GLN A 409 -21.28 25.08 78.78
N ARG A 410 -22.15 25.47 77.85
CA ARG A 410 -22.96 26.70 77.98
C ARG A 410 -23.88 26.64 79.19
N LEU A 411 -24.57 25.53 79.39
CA LEU A 411 -25.46 25.31 80.54
C LEU A 411 -24.66 25.40 81.86
N ILE A 412 -23.46 24.83 81.91
CA ILE A 412 -22.58 24.93 83.09
C ILE A 412 -22.16 26.39 83.35
N GLN A 413 -21.77 27.14 82.31
CA GLN A 413 -21.44 28.56 82.45
C GLN A 413 -22.64 29.39 82.90
N LEU A 414 -23.83 29.11 82.39
CA LEU A 414 -25.06 29.79 82.79
C LEU A 414 -25.38 29.53 84.26
N VAL A 415 -25.25 28.29 84.72
CA VAL A 415 -25.44 27.93 86.14
C VAL A 415 -24.42 28.64 87.03
N GLN A 416 -23.17 28.78 86.59
CA GLN A 416 -22.16 29.55 87.33
C GLN A 416 -22.49 31.04 87.41
N LEU A 417 -22.93 31.65 86.32
CA LEU A 417 -23.36 33.05 86.30
C LEU A 417 -24.57 33.27 87.21
N GLN A 418 -25.57 32.39 87.14
CA GLN A 418 -26.74 32.45 88.01
C GLN A 418 -26.37 32.25 89.49
N ALA A 419 -25.40 31.39 89.81
CA ALA A 419 -24.91 31.24 91.17
C ALA A 419 -24.23 32.53 91.68
N GLN A 420 -23.43 33.19 90.83
CA GLN A 420 -22.82 34.48 91.15
C GLN A 420 -23.86 35.59 91.33
N GLU A 421 -24.89 35.65 90.48
CA GLU A 421 -26.01 36.57 90.66
C GLU A 421 -26.78 36.29 91.95
N ILE A 422 -27.03 35.02 92.28
CA ILE A 422 -27.67 34.64 93.54
C ILE A 422 -26.83 35.11 94.73
N ASP A 423 -25.50 34.93 94.69
CA ASP A 423 -24.64 35.36 95.78
C ASP A 423 -24.55 36.90 95.88
N ALA A 424 -24.49 37.61 94.74
CA ALA A 424 -24.57 39.07 94.71
C ALA A 424 -25.91 39.58 95.26
N LEU A 425 -27.02 38.94 94.91
CA LEU A 425 -28.34 39.27 95.46
C LEU A 425 -28.44 38.93 96.96
N LYS A 426 -27.79 37.86 97.44
CA LYS A 426 -27.71 37.58 98.89
C LYS A 426 -26.88 38.64 99.61
N GLU A 427 -25.79 39.12 99.01
CA GLU A 427 -24.99 40.23 99.55
C GLU A 427 -25.80 41.53 99.57
N GLU A 428 -26.54 41.83 98.51
CA GLU A 428 -27.45 42.98 98.43
C GLU A 428 -28.56 42.87 99.49
N ILE A 429 -29.17 41.68 99.66
CA ILE A 429 -30.14 41.41 100.74
C ILE A 429 -29.49 41.59 102.12
N MET A 430 -28.24 41.15 102.34
CA MET A 430 -27.53 41.39 103.59
C MET A 430 -27.25 42.88 103.83
N LEU A 431 -26.89 43.63 102.79
CA LEU A 431 -26.65 45.07 102.83
C LEU A 431 -27.95 45.84 103.11
N LEU A 432 -29.06 45.46 102.46
CA LEU A 432 -30.39 46.05 102.66
C LEU A 432 -31.03 45.63 103.99
N SER A 433 -30.69 44.46 104.54
CA SER A 433 -31.18 43.96 105.83
C SER A 433 -30.47 44.60 107.04
N ARG A 434 -29.31 45.25 106.87
CA ARG A 434 -28.62 45.99 107.93
C ARG A 434 -28.96 47.48 107.83
N LYS A 435 -29.79 47.98 108.75
CA LYS A 435 -30.14 49.40 108.87
C LYS A 435 -28.88 50.26 109.05
N GLY A 436 -28.35 50.84 107.96
CA GLY A 436 -27.25 51.81 108.01
C GLY A 436 -26.26 51.84 106.83
N GLY A 437 -26.45 51.07 105.74
CA GLY A 437 -25.54 51.07 104.58
C GLY A 437 -26.02 51.91 103.39
N HIS A 438 -25.14 52.75 102.85
CA HIS A 438 -25.35 53.65 101.71
C HIS A 438 -25.40 52.89 100.37
N ILE A 439 -26.28 53.30 99.45
CA ILE A 439 -26.60 52.58 98.19
C ILE A 439 -25.74 53.13 97.04
N LEU A 440 -24.99 52.26 96.34
CA LEU A 440 -24.33 52.58 95.07
C LEU A 440 -25.05 51.91 93.90
N PRO A 441 -25.11 52.53 92.70
CA PRO A 441 -25.90 52.01 91.57
C PRO A 441 -25.37 50.68 91.01
N PRO A 442 -26.24 49.79 90.48
CA PRO A 442 -25.84 48.50 89.91
C PRO A 442 -24.95 48.66 88.68
N ALA A 443 -23.90 47.85 88.60
CA ALA A 443 -22.98 47.78 87.47
C ALA A 443 -23.70 47.29 86.19
N GLN A 444 -23.52 48.00 85.08
CA GLN A 444 -24.07 47.62 83.78
C GLN A 444 -23.33 46.41 83.17
N PRO A 445 -24.05 45.45 82.56
CA PRO A 445 -23.44 44.32 81.86
C PRO A 445 -22.81 44.74 80.51
N PRO A 446 -21.74 44.04 80.07
CA PRO A 446 -21.01 44.38 78.85
C PRO A 446 -21.80 44.06 77.58
N LEU A 447 -21.78 45.00 76.62
CA LEU A 447 -22.44 44.88 75.32
C LEU A 447 -21.77 43.80 74.44
N PRO A 448 -22.55 42.96 73.73
CA PRO A 448 -22.02 41.96 72.82
C PRO A 448 -21.41 42.58 71.55
N GLN A 449 -20.17 42.18 71.24
CA GLN A 449 -19.43 42.59 70.05
C GLN A 449 -20.03 41.96 68.78
N SER A 450 -20.39 42.80 67.81
CA SER A 450 -20.85 42.39 66.47
C SER A 450 -19.70 41.83 65.61
N PRO A 451 -19.86 40.70 64.91
CA PRO A 451 -18.84 40.16 64.01
C PRO A 451 -18.74 40.96 62.69
N PRO A 452 -17.57 41.00 62.04
CA PRO A 452 -17.32 41.80 60.85
C PRO A 452 -17.99 41.25 59.58
N ASN A 453 -18.37 42.20 58.74
CA ASN A 453 -19.15 42.09 57.52
C ASN A 453 -18.41 41.28 56.42
N PHE A 454 -19.05 40.23 55.89
CA PHE A 454 -18.61 39.49 54.70
C PHE A 454 -18.91 40.31 53.43
N GLN A 455 -17.89 40.67 52.65
CA GLN A 455 -18.06 41.11 51.26
C GLN A 455 -18.06 39.87 50.32
N PRO A 456 -19.02 39.73 49.41
CA PRO A 456 -18.98 38.70 48.37
C PRO A 456 -18.08 39.11 47.20
N PRO A 457 -17.49 38.15 46.47
CA PRO A 457 -16.63 38.41 45.32
C PRO A 457 -17.46 38.87 44.11
N GLN A 458 -16.95 39.86 43.38
CA GLN A 458 -17.46 40.24 42.06
C GLN A 458 -17.09 39.14 41.05
N GLY A 459 -18.10 38.62 40.35
CA GLY A 459 -17.92 37.83 39.15
C GLY A 459 -17.87 38.72 37.91
N LEU A 460 -16.93 38.45 37.02
CA LEU A 460 -17.16 37.99 35.64
C LEU A 460 -15.81 37.62 35.00
#